data_AF-A0AAW5EJS1-F1
#
_entry.id   AF-A0AAW5EJS1-F1
#
_cell.length_a   1.000
_cell.length_b   1.000
_cell.length_c   1.000
_cell.angle_alpha   90.00
_cell.angle_beta   90.00
_cell.angle_gamma   90.00
#
_symmetry.space_group_name_H-M   'P 1'
#
loop_
_entity.id
_entity.type
_entity.pdbx_description
1 polymer ?
#
loop_
_entity_poly.entity_id
_entity_poly.type
_entity_poly.pdbx_seq_one_letter_code
_entity_poly.pdbx_strand_id
1 'polypeptide(L)' 'MKTSILILAAGLGTRMKSQKPKVLQELCQKSMILHILEKAFAISEDVSVVLSHQKERVEKEIL' A
#
# COMPACT_ATOMS: atom_id res chain seq x y z
N MET A 1 -23.29 -7.58 -6.96
CA MET A 1 -22.93 -7.52 -5.53
C MET A 1 -21.85 -6.46 -5.39
N LYS A 2 -21.94 -5.53 -4.42
CA LYS A 2 -20.89 -4.51 -4.23
C LYS A 2 -19.77 -5.12 -3.40
N THR A 3 -18.53 -5.04 -3.89
CA THR A 3 -17.34 -5.57 -3.21
C THR A 3 -16.58 -4.40 -2.60
N SER A 4 -16.13 -4.49 -1.36
CA SER A 4 -15.25 -3.48 -0.75
C SER A 4 -13.89 -4.13 -0.48
N ILE A 5 -12.81 -3.37 -0.65
CA ILE A 5 -11.43 -3.87 -0.50
C ILE A 5 -10.71 -3.08 0.58
N LEU A 6 -10.14 -3.78 1.56
CA LEU A 6 -9.33 -3.21 2.63
C LEU A 6 -7.87 -3.70 2.51
N ILE A 7 -6.94 -2.77 2.31
CA ILE A 7 -5.51 -3.06 2.18
C ILE A 7 -4.81 -2.76 3.51
N LEU A 8 -4.21 -3.78 4.14
CA LEU A 8 -3.47 -3.63 5.40
C LEU A 8 -2.00 -3.24 5.12
N ALA A 9 -1.69 -1.95 5.23
CA ALA A 9 -0.37 -1.37 4.95
C ALA A 9 0.29 -0.72 6.18
N ALA A 10 -0.20 -1.00 7.39
CA ALA A 10 0.25 -0.40 8.65
C ALA A 10 1.50 -1.04 9.29
N GLY A 11 2.06 -2.09 8.70
CA GLY A 11 3.15 -2.87 9.28
C GLY A 11 4.54 -2.22 9.14
N LEU A 12 5.32 -2.24 10.23
CA LEU A 12 6.69 -1.70 10.27
C LEU A 12 7.68 -2.40 9.30
N GLY A 13 7.54 -3.72 9.11
CA GLY A 13 8.45 -4.48 8.23
C GLY A 13 9.87 -4.66 8.79
N THR A 14 10.01 -4.97 10.09
CA THR A 14 11.30 -5.05 10.80
C THR A 14 12.35 -5.95 10.13
N ARG A 15 11.93 -7.04 9.49
CA ARG A 15 12.85 -7.96 8.79
C ARG A 15 13.41 -7.39 7.48
N MET A 16 12.84 -6.31 6.95
CA MET A 16 13.32 -5.65 5.74
C MET A 16 14.66 -4.92 5.95
N LYS A 17 15.06 -4.65 7.20
CA LYS A 17 16.30 -3.94 7.57
C LYS A 17 16.52 -2.66 6.73
N SER A 18 15.43 -1.93 6.47
CA SER A 18 15.40 -0.76 5.60
C SER A 18 14.61 0.36 6.26
N GLN A 19 15.08 1.61 6.11
CA GLN A 19 14.34 2.80 6.54
C GLN A 19 13.17 3.13 5.60
N LYS A 20 13.14 2.60 4.37
CA LYS A 20 12.00 2.72 3.45
C LYS A 20 10.89 1.73 3.89
N PRO A 21 9.64 2.19 4.13
CA PRO A 21 8.50 1.33 4.49
C PRO A 21 8.37 0.14 3.55
N LYS A 22 7.97 -1.03 4.08
CA LYS A 22 7.83 -2.27 3.29
C LYS A 22 6.99 -2.07 2.03
N VAL A 23 5.88 -1.35 2.16
CA VAL A 23 4.92 -1.13 1.06
C VAL A 23 5.42 -0.17 -0.02
N LEU A 24 6.46 0.62 0.29
CA LEU A 24 7.13 1.52 -0.65
C LEU A 24 8.35 0.87 -1.32
N GLN A 25 8.70 -0.36 -0.96
CA GLN A 25 9.76 -1.09 -1.66
C GLN A 25 9.36 -1.31 -3.11
N GLU A 26 10.32 -1.13 -4.02
CA GLU A 26 10.05 -1.20 -5.45
C GLU A 26 10.11 -2.63 -5.95
N LEU A 27 9.13 -2.98 -6.77
CA LEU A 27 9.05 -4.19 -7.57
C LEU A 27 8.85 -3.74 -9.00
N CYS A 28 9.81 -4.04 -9.88
CA CYS A 28 9.77 -3.61 -11.28
C CYS A 28 9.58 -2.09 -11.43
N GLN A 29 10.42 -1.29 -10.76
CA GLN A 29 10.42 0.20 -10.82
C GLN A 29 9.15 0.87 -10.29
N LYS A 30 8.34 0.13 -9.54
CA LYS A 30 7.07 0.61 -9.00
C LYS A 30 6.88 0.14 -7.57
N SER A 31 6.39 1.00 -6.69
CA SER A 31 6.18 0.63 -5.28
C SER A 31 5.16 -0.51 -5.14
N MET A 32 5.42 -1.42 -4.21
CA MET A 32 4.57 -2.59 -3.93
C MET A 32 3.10 -2.20 -3.73
N ILE A 33 2.82 -1.10 -3.04
CA ILE A 33 1.45 -0.65 -2.78
C ILE A 33 0.69 -0.24 -4.06
N LEU A 34 1.36 0.38 -5.02
CA LEU A 34 0.71 0.80 -6.26
C LEU A 34 0.32 -0.39 -7.15
N HIS A 35 1.06 -1.51 -7.09
CA HIS A 35 0.63 -2.76 -7.74
C HIS A 35 -0.67 -3.30 -7.14
N ILE A 36 -0.80 -3.23 -5.81
CA ILE A 36 -2.00 -3.69 -5.10
C ILE A 36 -3.19 -2.77 -5.40
N LEU A 37 -2.97 -1.45 -5.38
CA LEU A 37 -4.01 -0.46 -5.65
C LEU A 37 -4.56 -0.58 -7.07
N GLU A 38 -3.70 -0.73 -8.09
CA GLU A 38 -4.17 -0.96 -9.46
C GLU A 38 -5.08 -2.18 -9.59
N LYS A 39 -4.73 -3.28 -8.92
CA LYS A 39 -5.56 -4.49 -8.93
C LYS A 39 -6.83 -4.32 -8.11
N ALA A 40 -6.78 -3.62 -6.99
CA ALA A 40 -7.95 -3.33 -6.18
C ALA A 40 -8.96 -2.47 -6.97
N PHE A 41 -8.51 -1.39 -7.61
CA PHE A 41 -9.37 -0.52 -8.40
C PHE A 41 -9.90 -1.16 -9.68
N ALA A 42 -9.23 -2.20 -10.20
CA ALA A 42 -9.78 -3.02 -11.29
C ALA A 42 -10.96 -3.92 -10.84
N ILE A 43 -11.14 -4.12 -9.53
CA ILE A 43 -12.16 -5.00 -8.95
C ILE A 43 -13.29 -4.19 -8.28
N SER A 44 -12.96 -3.06 -7.63
CA SER A 44 -13.92 -2.23 -6.91
C SER A 44 -13.52 -0.76 -6.87
N GLU A 45 -14.53 0.12 -6.87
CA GLU A 45 -14.40 1.55 -6.59
C GLU A 45 -14.33 1.87 -5.09
N ASP A 46 -14.64 0.91 -4.22
CA ASP A 46 -14.61 1.04 -2.76
C ASP A 46 -13.36 0.38 -2.18
N VAL A 47 -12.28 1.17 -2.14
CA VAL A 47 -10.94 0.75 -1.70
C VAL A 47 -10.47 1.63 -0.54
N SER A 48 -10.08 0.98 0.56
CA SER A 48 -9.54 1.64 1.76
C SER A 48 -8.17 1.07 2.12
N VAL A 49 -7.26 1.93 2.62
CA VAL A 49 -5.91 1.54 3.02
C VAL A 49 -5.70 1.86 4.50
N VAL A 50 -5.30 0.87 5.29
CA VAL A 50 -4.96 1.06 6.70
C VAL A 50 -3.48 1.40 6.82
N LEU A 51 -3.19 2.59 7.32
CA LEU A 51 -1.83 3.10 7.54
C LEU A 51 -1.56 3.36 9.03
N SER A 52 -0.28 3.28 9.43
CA SER A 52 0.16 3.60 10.80
C SER A 52 1.59 4.14 10.78
N HIS A 53 2.59 3.25 10.92
CA HIS A 53 3.99 3.67 10.96
C HIS A 53 4.42 4.33 9.65
N GLN A 54 5.02 5.53 9.74
CA GLN A 54 5.45 6.33 8.59
C GLN A 54 4.33 6.62 7.57
N LYS A 55 3.07 6.74 8.03
CA LYS A 55 1.89 6.98 7.19
C LYS A 55 2.09 8.08 6.14
N GLU A 56 2.69 9.20 6.52
CA GLU A 56 2.86 10.38 5.66
C GLU A 56 3.71 10.07 4.41
N ARG A 57 4.68 9.15 4.54
CA ARG A 57 5.50 8.73 3.41
C ARG A 57 4.71 7.86 2.45
N VAL A 58 3.79 7.05 2.97
CA VAL A 58 2.94 6.18 2.15
C VAL A 58 1.84 7.01 1.49
N GLU A 59 1.23 7.96 2.20
CA GLU A 59 0.23 8.89 1.67
C GLU A 59 0.76 9.68 0.47
N LYS A 60 2.01 10.20 0.54
CA LYS A 60 2.65 10.91 -0.58
C LYS A 60 2.84 10.08 -1.85
N GLU A 61 2.85 8.76 -1.76
CA GLU A 61 3.02 7.87 -2.91
C GLU A 61 1.67 7.52 -3.56
N ILE A 62 0.58 7.49 -2.77
CA ILE A 62 -0.72 6.95 -3.19
C ILE A 62 -1.82 8.00 -3.36
N LEU A 63 -1.57 9.25 -2.95
CA LEU A 63 -2.43 10.42 -3.15
C LEU A 63 -1.81 11.35 -4.19
#